data_AF-A0AAT9FSP6-F1
#
_entry.id   AF-A0AAT9FSP6-F1
#
_cell.length_a   1.000
_cell.length_b   1.000
_cell.length_c   1.000
_cell.angle_alpha   90.00
_cell.angle_beta   90.00
_cell.angle_gamma   90.00
#
_symmetry.space_group_name_H-M   'P 1'
#
loop_
_entity.id
_entity.type
_entity.pdbx_description
1 polymer ?
#
loop_
_entity_poly.entity_id
_entity_poly.type
_entity_poly.pdbx_seq_one_letter_code
_entity_poly.pdbx_strand_id
1 'polypeptide(L)'
;MNYETYRLIHFIGIFTLMFAFGSLFTGEKSTKAAAVGHGIGLLLILLGGFGMQAKMKDVYQIAYGSSFPTWMMIKLFIWVIFGASMVLAKRRVIKGIAAWILIIALGTASAYLGFHKPAMNNKPAAAKSE
;
A
#
# COMPACT_ATOMS: atom_id res chain seq x y z
N MET A 1 -0.02 21.57 3.00
CA MET A 1 -1.10 20.63 2.66
C MET A 1 -1.60 19.94 3.93
N ASN A 2 -2.92 19.72 4.01
CA ASN A 2 -3.55 19.06 5.15
C ASN A 2 -3.54 17.53 4.98
N TYR A 3 -3.92 16.80 6.04
CA TYR A 3 -3.99 15.34 6.03
C TYR A 3 -4.90 14.82 4.90
N GLU A 4 -6.04 15.47 4.68
CA GLU A 4 -7.02 15.09 3.67
C GLU A 4 -6.46 15.13 2.24
N THR A 5 -5.60 16.09 1.95
CA THR A 5 -4.94 16.19 0.64
C THR A 5 -4.03 14.98 0.40
N TYR A 6 -3.24 14.59 1.40
CA TYR A 6 -2.38 13.42 1.31
C TYR A 6 -3.17 12.10 1.24
N ARG A 7 -4.31 12.04 1.95
CA ARG A 7 -5.24 10.92 1.88
C ARG A 7 -5.82 10.75 0.47
N LEU A 8 -6.22 11.85 -0.16
CA LEU A 8 -6.70 11.84 -1.54
C LEU A 8 -5.60 11.38 -2.51
N ILE A 9 -4.38 11.93 -2.40
CA ILE A 9 -3.23 11.52 -3.22
C ILE A 9 -2.95 10.02 -3.08
N HIS A 10 -3.00 9.50 -1.85
CA HIS A 10 -2.79 8.08 -1.57
C HIS A 10 -3.84 7.21 -2.29
N PHE A 11 -5.12 7.58 -2.23
CA PHE A 11 -6.19 6.85 -2.90
C PHE A 11 -6.12 6.93 -4.42
N ILE A 12 -5.80 8.11 -4.99
CA ILE A 12 -5.54 8.24 -6.43
C ILE A 12 -4.43 7.27 -6.84
N GLY A 13 -3.36 7.17 -6.04
CA GLY A 13 -2.29 6.21 -6.27
C GLY A 13 -2.77 4.75 -6.24
N ILE A 14 -3.59 4.38 -5.25
CA ILE A 14 -4.17 3.02 -5.14
C ILE A 14 -5.00 2.69 -6.39
N PHE A 15 -5.93 3.56 -6.79
CA PHE A 15 -6.78 3.31 -7.96
C PHE A 15 -5.96 3.21 -9.23
N THR A 16 -4.99 4.10 -9.42
CA THR A 16 -4.08 4.07 -10.57
C THR A 16 -3.29 2.77 -10.62
N LEU A 17 -2.74 2.33 -9.48
CA LEU A 17 -1.95 1.10 -9.38
C LEU A 17 -2.82 -0.14 -9.67
N MET A 18 -4.01 -0.23 -9.08
CA MET A 18 -4.95 -1.34 -9.31
C MET A 18 -5.40 -1.39 -10.79
N PHE A 19 -5.70 -0.25 -11.39
CA PHE A 19 -6.11 -0.17 -12.79
C PHE A 19 -4.96 -0.57 -13.74
N ALA A 20 -3.72 -0.19 -13.42
CA ALA A 20 -2.54 -0.61 -14.17
C ALA A 20 -2.36 -2.15 -14.17
N PHE A 21 -2.70 -2.83 -13.08
CA PHE A 21 -2.71 -4.29 -13.00
C PHE A 21 -3.78 -4.94 -13.90
N GLY A 22 -4.85 -4.23 -14.26
CA GLY A 22 -5.87 -4.72 -15.20
C GLY A 22 -5.29 -5.23 -16.53
N SER A 23 -4.29 -4.52 -17.06
CA SER A 23 -3.58 -4.90 -18.30
C SER A 23 -2.79 -6.22 -18.20
N LEU A 24 -2.44 -6.65 -16.99
CA LEU A 24 -1.73 -7.91 -16.76
C LEU A 24 -2.66 -9.12 -16.87
N PHE A 25 -3.98 -8.90 -16.75
CA PHE A 25 -4.99 -9.95 -16.79
C PHE A 25 -5.58 -10.20 -18.18
N THR A 26 -5.42 -9.25 -19.11
CA THR A 26 -5.98 -9.36 -20.48
C THR A 26 -5.07 -10.07 -21.48
N GLY A 27 -3.90 -10.55 -21.06
CA GLY A 27 -3.12 -11.56 -21.78
C GLY A 27 -2.48 -11.08 -23.09
N GLU A 28 -1.19 -10.71 -23.02
CA GLU A 28 -0.12 -11.14 -23.95
C GLU A 28 1.18 -10.36 -23.66
N LYS A 29 1.07 -9.04 -23.40
CA LYS A 29 2.14 -8.17 -22.90
C LYS A 29 1.57 -6.99 -22.07
N SER A 30 2.22 -6.66 -20.95
CA SER A 30 1.96 -5.39 -20.24
C SER A 30 2.23 -4.22 -21.18
N THR A 31 1.29 -3.28 -21.28
CA THR A 31 1.47 -2.08 -22.11
C THR A 31 2.44 -1.11 -21.45
N LYS A 32 3.12 -0.27 -22.24
CA LYS A 32 3.95 0.83 -21.71
C LYS A 32 3.13 1.74 -20.79
N ALA A 33 1.89 2.03 -21.17
CA ALA A 33 0.96 2.82 -20.38
C ALA A 33 0.68 2.19 -19.02
N ALA A 34 0.46 0.88 -18.95
CA ALA A 34 0.25 0.19 -17.68
C ALA A 34 1.51 0.16 -16.80
N ALA A 35 2.69 -0.02 -17.39
CA ALA A 35 3.94 0.04 -16.61
C ALA A 35 4.17 1.44 -16.02
N VAL A 36 3.90 2.50 -16.79
CA VAL A 36 3.97 3.89 -16.33
C VAL A 36 2.92 4.16 -15.26
N GLY A 37 1.67 3.77 -15.51
CA GLY A 37 0.56 3.93 -14.55
C GLY A 37 0.84 3.21 -13.23
N HIS A 38 1.44 2.02 -13.27
CA HIS A 38 1.85 1.31 -12.07
C HIS A 38 2.91 2.09 -11.27
N GLY A 39 3.96 2.58 -11.95
CA GLY A 39 5.01 3.38 -11.30
C GLY A 39 4.48 4.68 -10.70
N ILE A 40 3.64 5.40 -11.44
CA ILE A 40 2.97 6.62 -10.95
C ILE A 40 2.05 6.30 -9.78
N GLY A 41 1.25 5.24 -9.89
CA GLY A 41 0.36 4.79 -8.82
C GLY A 41 1.14 4.50 -7.53
N LEU A 42 2.24 3.75 -7.64
CA LEU A 42 3.10 3.45 -6.50
C LEU A 42 3.75 4.69 -5.90
N LEU A 43 4.22 5.61 -6.74
CA LEU A 43 4.77 6.90 -6.30
C LEU A 43 3.73 7.71 -5.52
N LEU A 44 2.51 7.83 -6.03
CA LEU A 44 1.42 8.57 -5.37
C LEU A 44 0.98 7.91 -4.06
N ILE A 45 0.95 6.57 -4.00
CA ILE A 45 0.71 5.82 -2.75
C ILE A 45 1.76 6.21 -1.71
N LEU A 46 3.05 6.18 -2.06
CA LEU A 46 4.12 6.51 -1.11
C LEU A 46 4.09 8.00 -0.74
N LEU A 47 3.92 8.90 -1.70
CA LEU A 47 3.81 10.34 -1.46
C LEU A 47 2.67 10.69 -0.51
N GLY A 48 1.46 10.18 -0.78
CA GLY A 48 0.30 10.37 0.10
C GLY A 48 0.47 9.66 1.45
N GLY A 49 1.06 8.47 1.47
CA GLY A 49 1.30 7.68 2.68
C GLY A 49 2.27 8.35 3.64
N PHE A 50 3.45 8.76 3.16
CA PHE A 50 4.44 9.49 3.94
C PHE A 50 3.95 10.89 4.31
N GLY A 51 3.18 11.54 3.43
CA GLY A 51 2.53 12.82 3.76
C GLY A 51 1.56 12.71 4.93
N MET A 52 0.70 11.68 4.95
CA MET A 52 -0.16 11.38 6.10
C MET A 52 0.65 11.03 7.35
N GLN A 53 1.70 10.22 7.21
CA GLN A 53 2.58 9.84 8.32
C GLN A 53 3.27 11.05 8.96
N ALA A 54 3.75 12.01 8.17
CA ALA A 54 4.36 13.23 8.69
C ALA A 54 3.38 14.07 9.52
N LYS A 55 2.07 14.02 9.21
CA LYS A 55 1.02 14.71 9.99
C LYS A 55 0.62 13.97 11.26
N MET A 56 0.76 12.65 11.28
CA MET A 56 0.36 11.79 12.40
C MET A 56 1.53 11.33 13.27
N LYS A 57 2.76 11.76 12.97
CA LYS A 57 3.99 11.28 13.62
C LYS A 57 3.93 11.37 15.14
N ASP A 58 3.57 12.53 15.68
CA ASP A 58 3.52 12.76 17.13
C ASP A 58 2.38 11.98 17.78
N VAL A 59 1.23 11.90 17.11
CA VAL A 59 0.10 11.05 17.54
C VAL A 59 0.52 9.59 17.61
N TYR A 60 1.29 9.10 16.63
CA TYR A 60 1.79 7.74 16.63
C TYR A 60 2.85 7.50 17.70
N GLN A 61 3.73 8.47 17.95
CA GLN A 61 4.70 8.41 19.03
C GLN A 61 3.99 8.25 20.39
N ILE A 62 2.95 9.05 20.65
CA ILE A 62 2.18 8.99 21.89
C ILE A 62 1.39 7.68 21.99
N ALA A 63 0.69 7.30 20.92
CA ALA A 63 -0.20 6.14 20.94
C ALA A 63 0.55 4.80 20.94
N TYR A 64 1.69 4.69 20.25
CA TYR A 64 2.36 3.41 20.01
C TYR A 64 3.80 3.36 20.53
N GLY A 65 4.31 4.44 21.14
CA GLY A 65 5.72 4.55 21.53
C GLY A 65 6.68 4.64 20.35
N SER A 66 6.16 4.76 19.12
CA SER A 66 6.94 4.85 17.89
C SER A 66 6.23 5.71 16.85
N SER A 67 6.98 6.65 16.29
CA SER A 67 6.62 7.44 15.11
C SER A 67 6.36 6.58 13.87
N PHE A 68 6.81 5.33 13.89
CA PHE A 68 6.65 4.33 12.84
C PHE A 68 6.09 3.01 13.39
N PRO A 69 4.76 2.90 13.57
CA PRO A 69 4.15 1.68 14.09
C PRO A 69 4.34 0.46 13.16
N THR A 70 4.32 -0.75 13.72
CA THR A 70 4.54 -2.03 13.03
C THR A 70 3.57 -2.25 11.87
N TRP A 71 2.28 -1.95 12.05
CA TRP A 71 1.28 -2.06 10.97
C TRP A 71 1.64 -1.20 9.75
N MET A 72 2.30 -0.06 9.95
CA MET A 72 2.72 0.84 8.88
C MET A 72 3.96 0.29 8.16
N MET A 73 4.90 -0.30 8.89
CA MET A 73 6.05 -0.99 8.29
C MET A 73 5.60 -2.18 7.44
N ILE A 74 4.65 -2.98 7.92
CA ILE A 74 4.07 -4.09 7.16
C ILE A 74 3.38 -3.55 5.89
N LYS A 75 2.66 -2.43 5.99
CA LYS A 75 2.01 -1.80 4.84
C LYS A 75 3.02 -1.31 3.78
N LEU A 76 4.15 -0.74 4.22
CA LEU A 76 5.25 -0.40 3.32
C LEU A 76 5.82 -1.64 2.62
N PHE A 77 5.99 -2.74 3.36
CA PHE A 77 6.44 -4.00 2.78
C PHE A 77 5.48 -4.52 1.71
N ILE A 78 4.16 -4.41 1.94
CA ILE A 78 3.14 -4.73 0.93
C ILE A 78 3.30 -3.86 -0.32
N TRP A 79 3.57 -2.55 -0.18
CA TRP A 79 3.81 -1.68 -1.34
C TRP A 79 5.07 -2.06 -2.11
N VAL A 80 6.13 -2.52 -1.44
CA VAL A 80 7.32 -3.07 -2.09
C VAL A 80 6.98 -4.34 -2.88
N ILE A 81 6.16 -5.24 -2.32
CA ILE A 81 5.69 -6.44 -3.04
C ILE A 81 4.88 -6.04 -4.29
N PHE A 82 4.04 -5.00 -4.20
CA PHE A 82 3.34 -4.48 -5.39
C PHE A 82 4.31 -3.96 -6.45
N GLY A 83 5.37 -3.26 -6.08
CA GLY A 83 6.42 -2.84 -7.02
C GLY A 83 7.11 -4.04 -7.69
N ALA A 84 7.44 -5.07 -6.90
CA ALA A 84 8.08 -6.28 -7.39
C ALA A 84 7.14 -7.13 -8.29
N SER A 85 5.84 -7.15 -8.02
CA SER A 85 4.89 -7.97 -8.75
C SER A 85 4.76 -7.55 -10.21
N MET A 86 4.96 -6.26 -10.54
CA MET A 86 5.05 -5.79 -11.93
C MET A 86 6.23 -6.44 -12.69
N VAL A 87 7.39 -6.58 -12.03
CA VAL A 87 8.56 -7.26 -12.61
C VAL A 87 8.27 -8.75 -12.81
N LEU A 88 7.69 -9.41 -11.79
CA LEU A 88 7.31 -10.82 -11.87
C LEU A 88 6.29 -11.09 -12.97
N ALA A 89 5.34 -10.18 -13.17
CA ALA A 89 4.33 -10.29 -14.21
C ALA A 89 4.95 -10.10 -15.61
N LYS A 90 5.85 -9.13 -15.80
CA LYS A 90 6.62 -8.97 -17.06
C LYS A 90 7.51 -10.18 -17.35
N ARG A 91 8.10 -10.78 -16.32
CA ARG A 91 8.89 -12.02 -16.41
C ARG A 91 8.02 -13.28 -16.54
N ARG A 92 6.69 -13.14 -16.61
CA ARG A 92 5.77 -14.26 -16.80
C ARG A 92 5.83 -15.30 -15.67
N VAL A 93 6.24 -14.90 -14.48
CA VAL A 93 6.29 -15.74 -13.27
C VAL A 93 4.89 -15.86 -12.64
N ILE A 94 4.16 -14.76 -12.58
CA ILE A 94 2.77 -14.70 -12.13
C ILE A 94 1.87 -14.32 -13.31
N LYS A 95 0.75 -15.02 -13.50
CA LYS A 95 -0.17 -14.82 -14.65
C LYS A 95 -1.63 -15.07 -14.26
N GLY A 96 -2.53 -14.55 -15.10
CA GLY A 96 -3.96 -14.89 -15.09
C GLY A 96 -4.58 -14.76 -13.70
N ILE A 97 -5.35 -15.77 -13.31
CA ILE A 97 -6.08 -15.78 -12.03
C ILE A 97 -5.16 -15.74 -10.81
N ALA A 98 -3.98 -16.37 -10.85
CA ALA A 98 -3.04 -16.37 -9.74
C ALA A 98 -2.48 -14.96 -9.46
N ALA A 99 -2.13 -14.22 -10.52
CA ALA A 99 -1.73 -12.83 -10.39
C ALA A 99 -2.90 -11.98 -9.86
N TRP A 100 -4.12 -12.22 -10.35
CA TRP A 100 -5.30 -11.49 -9.90
C TRP A 100 -5.58 -11.68 -8.40
N ILE A 101 -5.59 -12.94 -7.93
CA ILE A 101 -5.75 -13.29 -6.51
C ILE A 101 -4.67 -12.62 -5.67
N LEU A 102 -3.40 -12.68 -6.09
CA LEU A 102 -2.29 -12.07 -5.37
C LEU A 102 -2.49 -10.56 -5.19
N ILE A 103 -2.85 -9.84 -6.25
CA ILE A 103 -3.07 -8.39 -6.22
C ILE A 103 -4.24 -8.01 -5.30
N ILE A 104 -5.35 -8.76 -5.36
CA ILE A 104 -6.50 -8.55 -4.47
C ILE A 104 -6.14 -8.86 -3.01
N ALA A 105 -5.41 -9.95 -2.76
CA ALA A 105 -5.00 -10.34 -1.42
C ALA A 105 -4.09 -9.27 -0.78
N LEU A 106 -3.10 -8.76 -1.53
CA LEU A 106 -2.21 -7.70 -1.07
C LEU A 106 -2.98 -6.38 -0.81
N GLY A 107 -3.91 -6.02 -1.69
CA GLY A 107 -4.73 -4.82 -1.55
C GLY A 107 -5.63 -4.90 -0.32
N THR A 108 -6.30 -6.03 -0.14
CA THR A 108 -7.16 -6.32 1.02
C THR A 108 -6.35 -6.34 2.31
N ALA A 109 -5.18 -6.98 2.34
CA ALA A 109 -4.29 -6.99 3.51
C ALA A 109 -3.85 -5.57 3.89
N SER A 110 -3.49 -4.75 2.89
CA SER A 110 -3.12 -3.34 3.09
C SER A 110 -4.28 -2.50 3.64
N ALA A 111 -5.50 -2.73 3.14
CA ALA A 111 -6.72 -2.08 3.63
C ALA A 111 -7.06 -2.53 5.06
N TYR A 112 -7.01 -3.84 5.33
CA TYR A 112 -7.26 -4.44 6.64
C TYR A 112 -6.35 -3.85 7.72
N LEU A 113 -5.03 -3.75 7.46
CA LEU A 113 -4.07 -3.08 8.34
C LEU A 113 -4.39 -1.59 8.55
N GLY A 114 -4.97 -0.94 7.53
CA GLY A 114 -5.40 0.44 7.60
C GLY A 114 -6.63 0.65 8.50
N PHE A 115 -7.59 -0.27 8.47
CA PHE A 115 -8.80 -0.20 9.30
C PHE A 115 -8.55 -0.65 10.73
N HIS A 116 -7.77 -1.70 10.93
CA HIS A 116 -7.54 -2.32 12.24
C HIS A 116 -6.21 -1.88 12.84
N LYS A 117 -5.98 -0.56 12.93
CA LYS A 117 -4.89 -0.01 13.75
C LYS A 117 -5.26 -0.26 15.22
N PRO A 118 -4.87 -1.39 15.86
CA PRO A 118 -3.54 -2.01 15.87
C PRO A 118 -3.47 -3.47 15.37
N ALA A 119 -2.62 -3.73 14.39
CA ALA A 119 -2.28 -5.09 13.96
C ALA A 119 -0.91 -5.49 14.53
N MET A 120 -0.88 -6.58 15.30
CA MET A 120 0.28 -7.24 15.93
C MET A 120 1.10 -6.37 16.90
N ASN A 121 1.10 -6.76 18.19
CA ASN A 121 1.95 -6.31 19.32
C ASN A 121 2.12 -4.81 19.61
N ASN A 122 1.61 -3.92 18.75
CA ASN A 122 1.55 -2.48 18.96
C ASN A 122 0.21 -2.10 19.58
N LYS A 123 -0.05 -2.58 20.80
CA LYS A 123 -1.21 -2.10 21.57
C LYS A 123 -1.05 -0.59 21.86
N PRO A 124 -2.12 0.21 21.78
CA PRO A 124 -2.08 1.61 22.19
C PRO A 124 -1.55 1.69 23.62
N ALA A 125 -0.76 2.71 23.97
CA ALA A 125 -0.17 2.87 25.30
C ALA A 125 -1.21 2.82 26.44
N ALA A 126 -2.45 3.25 26.16
CA ALA A 126 -3.59 3.15 27.07
C ALA A 126 -4.04 1.71 27.42
N ALA A 127 -3.59 0.70 26.67
CA ALA A 127 -3.98 -0.70 26.85
C ALA A 127 -2.87 -1.55 27.52
N LYS A 128 -1.89 -0.91 28.17
CA LYS A 128 -0.80 -1.57 28.92
C LYS A 128 -0.97 -1.51 30.45
N SER A 129 -2.15 -1.13 30.96
CA SER A 129 -2.41 -0.97 32.40
C SER A 129 -3.53 -1.90 32.91
N GLU A 130 -3.47 -3.18 32.55
CA GLU A 130 -4.22 -4.25 33.23
C GLU A 130 -3.24 -5.34 33.68
#